data_AF-A0A381Z881-F1
#
_entry.id   AF-A0A381Z881-F1
#
_cell.length_a   1.000
_cell.length_b   1.000
_cell.length_c   1.000
_cell.angle_alpha   90.00
_cell.angle_beta   90.00
_cell.angle_gamma   90.00
#
_symmetry.space_group_name_H-M   'P 1'
#
loop_
_entity.id
_entity.type
_entity.pdbx_description
1 polymer ?
#
loop_
_entity_poly.entity_id
_entity_poly.type
_entity_poly.pdbx_seq_one_letter_code
_entity_poly.pdbx_strand_id
1 'polypeptide(L)'
;MVIIVTVLLMPKEKVSNEPIIIEDTFNEYPLTAWHDTDKKGDVVKIKYRVYHSDTFIEVVNDEGKVVHTQPFQRSPWDDGRARDFTYSWTLYYTQDYGDEIPPGEYEIRVCHKYSRNVDLSTRITI
;
A
#
# COMPACT_ATOMS: atom_id res chain seq x y z
N MET A 1 15.53 -52.06 15.19
CA MET A 1 16.04 -50.97 14.33
C MET A 1 15.07 -49.80 14.48
N VAL A 2 15.54 -48.64 14.95
CA VAL A 2 14.71 -47.43 15.05
C VAL A 2 15.09 -46.54 13.86
N ILE A 3 14.12 -46.23 13.01
CA ILE A 3 14.30 -45.30 11.90
C ILE A 3 13.82 -43.94 12.39
N ILE A 4 14.75 -43.00 12.60
CA ILE A 4 14.44 -41.60 12.89
C ILE A 4 14.30 -40.90 11.54
N VAL A 5 13.08 -40.47 11.21
CA VAL A 5 12.81 -39.64 10.03
C VAL A 5 12.89 -38.18 10.45
N THR A 6 14.03 -37.53 10.19
CA THR A 6 14.19 -36.09 10.33
C THR A 6 13.59 -35.41 9.11
N VAL A 7 12.42 -34.79 9.27
CA VAL A 7 11.82 -33.94 8.23
C VAL A 7 12.55 -32.60 8.26
N LEU A 8 13.42 -32.37 7.28
CA LEU A 8 14.04 -31.08 7.01
C LEU A 8 12.96 -30.11 6.52
N LEU A 9 12.41 -29.30 7.42
CA LEU A 9 11.62 -28.12 7.07
C LEU A 9 12.57 -27.08 6.45
N MET A 10 12.69 -27.11 5.12
CA MET A 10 13.36 -26.04 4.39
C MET A 10 12.59 -24.73 4.62
N PRO A 11 13.25 -23.62 4.99
CA PRO A 11 12.58 -22.33 5.05
C PRO A 11 12.07 -21.99 3.65
N LYS A 12 10.77 -21.73 3.54
CA LYS A 12 10.14 -21.28 2.29
C LYS A 12 10.88 -20.03 1.85
N GLU A 13 11.52 -20.06 0.68
CA GLU A 13 12.12 -18.85 0.08
C GLU A 13 11.04 -17.78 0.03
N LYS A 14 11.32 -16.63 0.63
CA LYS A 14 10.46 -15.45 0.51
C LYS A 14 10.66 -14.91 -0.91
N VAL A 15 9.83 -15.36 -1.83
CA VAL A 15 9.68 -14.70 -3.13
C VAL A 15 9.14 -13.31 -2.82
N SER A 16 9.93 -12.27 -3.12
CA SER A 16 9.45 -10.90 -3.03
C SER A 16 8.43 -10.68 -4.15
N ASN A 17 7.22 -10.28 -3.79
CA ASN A 17 6.19 -9.86 -4.75
C ASN A 17 6.34 -8.38 -5.15
N GLU A 18 7.44 -7.72 -4.75
CA GLU A 18 7.72 -6.35 -5.17
C GLU A 18 7.87 -6.29 -6.70
N PRO A 19 7.06 -5.47 -7.40
CA PRO A 19 7.21 -5.30 -8.82
C PRO A 19 8.54 -4.59 -9.10
N ILE A 20 9.08 -4.81 -10.30
CA ILE A 20 10.16 -3.98 -10.82
C ILE A 20 9.55 -2.60 -11.07
N ILE A 21 9.76 -1.66 -10.14
CA ILE A 21 9.37 -0.27 -10.31
C ILE A 21 10.45 0.39 -11.17
N ILE A 22 10.15 0.60 -12.45
CA ILE A 22 11.03 1.33 -13.36
C ILE A 22 11.00 2.81 -12.93
N GLU A 23 12.15 3.32 -12.46
CA GLU A 23 12.25 4.67 -11.89
C GLU A 23 11.79 5.77 -12.86
N ASP A 24 12.11 5.66 -14.14
CA ASP A 24 11.65 6.64 -15.15
C ASP A 24 10.13 6.66 -15.27
N THR A 25 9.49 5.48 -15.30
CA THR A 25 8.03 5.36 -15.31
C THR A 25 7.41 5.94 -14.04
N PHE A 26 8.02 5.68 -12.88
CA PHE A 26 7.54 6.25 -11.63
C PHE A 26 7.73 7.78 -11.57
N ASN A 27 8.80 8.31 -12.17
CA ASN A 27 9.01 9.76 -12.24
C ASN A 27 7.95 10.45 -13.10
N GLU A 28 7.45 9.79 -14.15
CA GLU A 28 6.32 10.27 -14.96
C GLU A 28 4.97 10.06 -14.27
N TYR A 29 4.78 8.92 -13.61
CA TYR A 29 3.54 8.50 -12.95
C TYR A 29 3.81 8.12 -11.49
N PRO A 30 3.90 9.11 -10.58
CA PRO A 30 4.46 8.93 -9.24
C PRO A 30 3.46 8.37 -8.22
N LEU A 31 2.66 7.40 -8.66
CA LEU A 31 1.75 6.60 -7.85
C LEU A 31 1.67 5.19 -8.44
N THR A 32 2.01 4.19 -7.65
CA THR A 32 1.95 2.78 -8.05
C THR A 32 1.50 1.95 -6.85
N ALA A 33 0.63 0.97 -7.11
CA ALA A 33 0.14 0.05 -6.10
C ALA A 33 0.23 -1.40 -6.57
N TRP A 34 0.50 -2.33 -5.66
CA TRP A 34 0.61 -3.75 -5.96
C TRP A 34 0.26 -4.62 -4.76
N HIS A 35 -0.12 -5.87 -5.05
CA HIS A 35 -0.38 -6.92 -4.07
C HIS A 35 0.90 -7.44 -3.45
N ASP A 36 0.88 -7.61 -2.14
CA ASP A 36 1.97 -8.20 -1.38
C ASP A 36 1.41 -8.94 -0.15
N THR A 37 2.27 -9.64 0.58
CA THR A 37 1.88 -10.35 1.79
C THR A 37 2.89 -10.05 2.89
N ASP A 38 2.42 -9.73 4.10
CA ASP A 38 3.27 -9.58 5.27
C ASP A 38 3.19 -10.81 6.20
N LYS A 39 3.71 -10.72 7.43
CA LYS A 39 3.68 -11.86 8.36
C LYS A 39 2.28 -12.23 8.85
N LYS A 40 1.31 -11.32 8.71
CA LYS A 40 -0.03 -11.41 9.26
C LYS A 40 -1.09 -11.66 8.18
N GLY A 41 -0.85 -11.24 6.94
CA GLY A 41 -1.74 -11.54 5.82
C GLY A 41 -1.50 -10.65 4.60
N ASP A 42 -2.53 -10.55 3.76
CA ASP A 42 -2.45 -9.81 2.50
C ASP A 42 -2.50 -8.30 2.71
N VAL A 43 -1.71 -7.59 1.90
CA VAL A 43 -1.58 -6.13 1.94
C VAL A 43 -1.49 -5.58 0.52
N VAL A 44 -1.89 -4.32 0.36
CA VAL A 44 -1.54 -3.52 -0.82
C VAL A 44 -0.41 -2.58 -0.45
N LYS A 45 0.70 -2.64 -1.19
CA LYS A 45 1.77 -1.64 -1.10
C LYS A 45 1.43 -0.49 -2.04
N ILE A 46 1.66 0.73 -1.58
CA ILE A 46 1.36 1.97 -2.31
C ILE A 46 2.60 2.85 -2.27
N LYS A 47 3.33 2.96 -3.39
CA LYS A 47 4.44 3.91 -3.56
C LYS A 47 3.88 5.20 -4.16
N TYR A 48 4.14 6.34 -3.53
CA TYR A 48 3.62 7.64 -3.96
C TYR A 48 4.60 8.78 -3.67
N ARG A 49 4.57 9.82 -4.51
CA ARG A 49 5.32 11.07 -4.30
C ARG A 49 4.47 12.11 -3.60
N VAL A 50 5.08 12.78 -2.63
CA VAL A 50 4.46 13.83 -1.80
C VAL A 50 4.98 15.18 -2.25
N TYR A 51 4.08 16.00 -2.78
CA TYR A 51 4.35 17.38 -3.24
C TYR A 51 3.88 18.45 -2.24
N HIS A 52 2.88 18.13 -1.42
CA HIS A 52 2.24 19.05 -0.48
C HIS A 52 2.38 18.56 0.97
N SER A 53 2.36 19.49 1.92
CA SER A 53 2.23 19.15 3.34
C SER A 53 0.87 18.53 3.63
N ASP A 54 0.78 17.79 4.73
CA ASP A 54 -0.45 17.15 5.19
C ASP A 54 -1.04 16.17 4.15
N THR A 55 -0.16 15.50 3.40
CA THR A 55 -0.52 14.50 2.37
C THR A 55 -0.81 13.14 3.01
N PHE A 56 -1.87 12.46 2.57
CA PHE A 56 -2.28 11.16 3.07
C PHE A 56 -2.96 10.35 1.96
N ILE A 57 -3.04 9.03 2.15
CA ILE A 57 -3.79 8.13 1.25
C ILE A 57 -5.23 7.95 1.75
N GLU A 58 -6.17 8.00 0.81
CA GLU A 58 -7.52 7.43 0.97
C GLU A 58 -7.73 6.31 -0.05
N VAL A 59 -8.51 5.31 0.35
CA VAL A 59 -8.97 4.26 -0.56
C VAL A 59 -10.48 4.25 -0.58
N VAL A 60 -11.02 4.21 -1.80
CA VAL A 60 -12.45 4.32 -2.09
C VAL A 60 -12.88 3.09 -2.87
N ASN A 61 -13.98 2.45 -2.46
CA ASN A 61 -14.56 1.33 -3.20
C ASN A 61 -15.32 1.82 -4.44
N ASP A 62 -15.83 0.87 -5.23
CA ASP A 62 -16.66 1.12 -6.42
C ASP A 62 -17.97 1.87 -6.14
N GLU A 63 -18.53 1.74 -4.93
CA GLU A 63 -19.68 2.51 -4.45
C GLU A 63 -19.35 3.97 -4.10
N GLY A 64 -18.07 4.36 -4.14
CA GLY A 64 -17.62 5.71 -3.78
C GLY A 64 -17.45 5.93 -2.27
N LYS A 65 -17.51 4.89 -1.46
CA LYS A 65 -17.30 4.93 -0.01
C LYS A 65 -15.81 4.84 0.32
N VAL A 66 -15.33 5.72 1.20
CA VAL A 66 -13.98 5.61 1.78
C VAL A 66 -13.95 4.38 2.69
N VAL A 67 -13.12 3.40 2.32
CA VAL A 67 -12.94 2.14 3.07
C VAL A 67 -11.65 2.16 3.89
N HIS A 68 -10.70 3.03 3.54
CA HIS A 68 -9.45 3.16 4.27
C HIS A 68 -8.90 4.58 4.20
N THR A 69 -8.27 5.01 5.28
CA THR A 69 -7.50 6.26 5.34
C THR A 69 -6.20 5.99 6.06
N GLN A 70 -5.09 6.46 5.47
CA GLN A 70 -3.80 6.41 6.13
C GLN A 70 -3.86 7.21 7.43
N PRO A 71 -3.48 6.64 8.58
CA PRO A 71 -3.68 7.25 9.91
C PRO A 71 -2.70 8.39 10.22
N PHE A 72 -1.74 8.66 9.33
CA PHE A 72 -0.73 9.70 9.50
C PHE A 72 -0.48 10.41 8.19
N GLN A 73 -0.08 11.67 8.28
CA GLN A 73 0.25 12.50 7.14
C GLN A 73 1.74 12.47 6.82
N ARG A 74 2.07 12.87 5.60
CA ARG A 74 3.43 13.08 5.07
C ARG A 74 3.54 14.48 4.50
N SER A 75 4.76 14.99 4.50
CA SER A 75 5.12 16.28 3.93
C SER A 75 6.37 16.13 3.08
N PRO A 76 6.60 17.05 2.13
CA PRO A 76 7.89 17.17 1.45
C PRO A 76 9.02 17.46 2.46
N TRP A 77 10.26 17.53 1.97
CA TRP A 77 11.36 18.03 2.79
C TRP A 77 11.14 19.50 3.19
N ASP A 78 11.79 19.94 4.26
CA ASP A 78 11.70 21.33 4.74
C ASP A 78 12.16 22.36 3.68
N ASP A 79 13.00 21.93 2.72
CA ASP A 79 13.45 22.72 1.57
C ASP A 79 12.47 22.74 0.39
N GLY A 80 11.29 22.11 0.54
CA GLY A 80 10.24 22.03 -0.47
C GLY A 80 10.43 20.92 -1.51
N ARG A 81 11.52 20.14 -1.46
CA ARG A 81 11.69 19.01 -2.39
C ARG A 81 10.70 17.90 -2.08
N ALA A 82 10.12 17.34 -3.13
CA ALA A 82 9.20 16.21 -3.04
C ALA A 82 9.87 14.97 -2.43
N ARG A 83 9.05 14.10 -1.84
CA ARG A 83 9.50 12.87 -1.17
C ARG A 83 8.68 11.68 -1.60
N ASP A 84 9.36 10.55 -1.80
CA ASP A 84 8.69 9.29 -2.12
C ASP A 84 8.52 8.47 -0.85
N PHE A 85 7.33 7.90 -0.68
CA PHE A 85 6.99 7.02 0.43
C PHE A 85 6.33 5.75 -0.07
N THR A 86 6.47 4.67 0.69
CA THR A 86 5.70 3.44 0.51
C THR A 86 4.82 3.23 1.73
N TYR A 87 3.52 3.14 1.52
CA TYR A 87 2.54 2.79 2.54
C TYR A 87 2.07 1.35 2.33
N SER A 88 1.70 0.66 3.42
CA SER A 88 1.12 -0.67 3.38
C SER A 88 -0.30 -0.59 3.91
N TRP A 89 -1.27 -0.81 3.03
CA TRP A 89 -2.67 -0.93 3.39
C TRP A 89 -2.98 -2.41 3.67
N THR A 90 -3.37 -2.69 4.90
CA THR A 90 -3.72 -4.03 5.37
C THR A 90 -5.12 -4.42 4.92
N LEU A 91 -5.28 -5.63 4.38
CA LEU A 91 -6.58 -6.14 3.88
C LEU A 91 -7.30 -7.07 4.86
N TYR A 92 -6.64 -7.48 5.94
CA TYR A 92 -7.19 -8.39 6.95
C TYR A 92 -7.63 -7.65 8.22
N TYR A 93 -8.47 -8.30 9.03
CA TYR A 93 -8.97 -7.72 10.27
C TYR A 93 -7.84 -7.32 11.24
N THR A 94 -7.95 -6.13 11.80
CA THR A 94 -7.07 -5.67 12.89
C THR A 94 -7.87 -4.91 13.95
N GLN A 95 -7.36 -4.87 15.19
CA GLN A 95 -8.00 -4.07 16.24
C GLN A 95 -8.05 -2.57 15.91
N ASP A 96 -7.08 -2.07 15.14
CA ASP A 96 -6.95 -0.64 14.82
C ASP A 96 -7.76 -0.21 13.58
N TYR A 97 -8.01 -1.12 12.63
CA TYR A 97 -8.66 -0.81 11.34
C TYR A 97 -10.00 -1.54 11.11
N GLY A 98 -10.41 -2.44 12.01
CA GLY A 98 -11.69 -3.13 11.92
C GLY A 98 -11.69 -4.30 10.93
N ASP A 99 -12.76 -4.38 10.13
CA ASP A 99 -13.15 -5.51 9.26
C ASP A 99 -12.14 -5.83 8.14
N GLU A 100 -12.24 -7.06 7.64
CA GLU A 100 -11.55 -7.50 6.42
C GLU A 100 -12.07 -6.75 5.19
N ILE A 101 -11.16 -6.41 4.26
CA ILE A 101 -11.48 -5.72 3.02
C ILE A 101 -11.96 -6.75 1.99
N PRO A 102 -13.18 -6.63 1.45
CA PRO A 102 -13.69 -7.59 0.48
C PRO A 102 -12.97 -7.47 -0.87
N PRO A 103 -12.90 -8.54 -1.67
CA PRO A 103 -12.44 -8.46 -3.05
C PRO A 103 -13.26 -7.46 -3.87
N GLY A 104 -12.62 -6.74 -4.80
CA GLY A 104 -13.28 -5.71 -5.62
C GLY A 104 -12.33 -4.69 -6.23
N GLU A 105 -12.92 -3.70 -6.91
CA GLU A 105 -12.17 -2.57 -7.47
C GLU A 105 -12.09 -1.42 -6.49
N TYR A 106 -10.88 -0.86 -6.33
CA TYR A 106 -10.61 0.23 -5.42
C TYR A 106 -9.84 1.34 -6.11
N GLU A 107 -10.20 2.58 -5.81
CA GLU A 107 -9.44 3.77 -6.17
C GLU A 107 -8.56 4.20 -4.99
N ILE A 108 -7.26 4.25 -5.21
CA ILE A 108 -6.28 4.83 -4.29
C ILE A 108 -6.12 6.30 -4.67
N ARG A 109 -6.31 7.19 -3.70
CA ARG A 109 -6.17 8.65 -3.85
C ARG A 109 -5.06 9.16 -2.93
N VAL A 110 -4.16 9.96 -3.48
CA VAL A 110 -3.21 10.77 -2.72
C VAL A 110 -3.85 12.13 -2.53
N CYS A 111 -4.25 12.44 -1.30
CA CYS A 111 -4.94 13.67 -0.95
C CYS A 111 -4.04 14.56 -0.09
N HIS A 112 -4.22 15.89 -0.11
CA HIS A 112 -3.50 16.80 0.78
C HIS A 112 -4.43 17.74 1.54
N LYS A 113 -4.22 17.89 2.86
CA LYS A 113 -5.01 18.76 3.78
C LYS A 113 -6.49 18.36 3.96
N TYR A 114 -7.20 18.05 2.87
CA TYR A 114 -8.60 17.62 2.83
C TYR A 114 -8.80 16.54 1.76
N SER A 115 -9.73 15.60 1.97
CA SER A 115 -10.03 14.49 1.05
C SER A 115 -10.40 14.92 -0.38
N ARG A 116 -10.97 16.11 -0.55
CA ARG A 116 -11.34 16.65 -1.87
C ARG A 116 -10.14 17.13 -2.69
N ASN A 117 -8.99 17.33 -2.06
CA ASN A 117 -7.78 17.83 -2.69
C ASN A 117 -6.94 16.63 -3.16
N VAL A 118 -7.35 16.02 -4.26
CA VAL A 118 -6.68 14.82 -4.82
C VAL A 118 -5.56 15.26 -5.76
N ASP A 119 -4.33 14.84 -5.48
CA ASP A 119 -3.15 15.12 -6.31
C ASP A 119 -2.92 14.02 -7.35
N LEU A 120 -3.06 12.76 -6.92
CA LEU A 120 -2.81 11.58 -7.75
C LEU A 120 -3.90 10.55 -7.44
N SER A 121 -4.30 9.77 -8.44
CA SER A 121 -5.09 8.56 -8.19
C SER A 121 -4.72 7.43 -9.13
N THR A 122 -4.96 6.21 -8.66
CA THR A 122 -4.80 4.98 -9.43
C THR A 122 -5.83 3.95 -8.98
N ARG A 123 -6.05 2.91 -9.79
CA ARG A 123 -6.98 1.82 -9.46
C ARG A 123 -6.23 0.52 -9.21
N ILE A 124 -6.78 -0.30 -8.34
CA ILE A 124 -6.31 -1.66 -8.06
C ILE A 124 -7.49 -2.60 -7.85
N THR A 125 -7.39 -3.79 -8.42
CA THR A 125 -8.29 -4.91 -8.16
C THR A 125 -7.76 -5.71 -6.98
N ILE A 126 -8.55 -5.96 -5.95
CA ILE A 126 -8.27 -6.89 -4.86
C ILE A 126 -9.02 -8.20 -5.06
#